data_AF-A0A523HJT6-F1
#
_entry.id   AF-A0A523HJT6-F1
#
_cell.length_a   1.000
_cell.length_b   1.000
_cell.length_c   1.000
_cell.angle_alpha   90.00
_cell.angle_beta   90.00
_cell.angle_gamma   90.00
#
_symmetry.space_group_name_H-M   'P 1'
#
loop_
_entity.id
_entity.type
_entity.pdbx_description
1 polymer ?
#
loop_
_entity_poly.entity_id
_entity_poly.type
_entity_poly.pdbx_seq_one_letter_code
_entity_poly.pdbx_strand_id
1 'polypeptide(L)' 'MKLAVFGLGYVGSVSAACFCKLGHEVIGIDINPVKVQMINDGKSPVIEPGLTDLISRFV' A
#
# COMPACT_ATOMS: atom_id res chain seq x y z
N MET A 1 15.59 -1.73 -0.79
CA MET A 1 15.83 -0.31 -1.16
C MET A 1 14.73 0.55 -0.54
N LYS A 2 14.89 1.88 -0.48
CA LYS A 2 13.83 2.81 -0.05
C LYS A 2 13.08 3.32 -1.28
N LEU A 3 11.76 3.11 -1.33
CA LEU A 3 10.92 3.46 -2.47
C LEU A 3 9.77 4.37 -2.02
N ALA A 4 9.41 5.35 -2.85
CA ALA A 4 8.23 6.18 -2.65
C ALA A 4 7.22 5.91 -3.77
N VAL A 5 5.96 5.64 -3.39
CA VAL A 5 4.87 5.41 -4.35
C VAL A 5 3.85 6.54 -4.21
N PHE A 6 3.75 7.36 -5.26
CA PHE A 6 2.79 8.46 -5.35
C PHE A 6 1.50 7.98 -6.01
N GLY A 7 0.40 8.08 -5.27
CA GLY A 7 -0.91 7.54 -5.60
C GLY A 7 -1.11 6.15 -4.99
N LEU A 8 -2.15 6.00 -4.18
CA LEU A 8 -2.59 4.76 -3.54
C LEU A 8 -3.93 4.30 -4.13
N GLY A 9 -4.08 4.47 -5.45
CA GLY A 9 -5.10 3.79 -6.24
C GLY A 9 -4.75 2.33 -6.48
N TYR A 10 -5.41 1.69 -7.46
CA TYR A 10 -5.22 0.26 -7.73
C TYR A 10 -3.75 -0.08 -8.00
N VAL A 11 -3.14 0.56 -9.00
CA VAL A 11 -1.75 0.29 -9.39
C VAL A 11 -0.80 0.58 -8.23
N GLY A 12 -0.91 1.75 -7.62
CA GLY A 12 0.03 2.17 -6.58
C GLY A 12 -0.05 1.33 -5.30
N SER A 13 -1.25 1.01 -4.81
CA SER A 13 -1.40 0.18 -3.61
C SER A 13 -0.92 -1.27 -3.82
N VAL A 14 -1.25 -1.87 -4.97
CA VAL A 14 -0.76 -3.21 -5.34
C VAL A 14 0.76 -3.22 -5.52
N SER A 15 1.32 -2.26 -6.26
CA SER A 15 2.77 -2.14 -6.44
C SER A 15 3.49 -1.93 -5.11
N ALA A 16 3.00 -1.04 -4.25
CA ALA A 16 3.58 -0.79 -2.93
C ALA A 16 3.63 -2.07 -2.09
N ALA A 17 2.51 -2.79 -2.00
CA ALA A 17 2.44 -4.04 -1.24
C ALA A 17 3.37 -5.13 -1.82
N CYS A 18 3.47 -5.24 -3.14
CA CYS A 18 4.40 -6.14 -3.81
C CYS A 18 5.87 -5.77 -3.56
N PHE A 19 6.22 -4.49 -3.57
CA PHE A 19 7.58 -4.04 -3.24
C PHE A 19 7.93 -4.32 -1.77
N CYS A 20 7.00 -4.15 -0.84
CA CYS A 20 7.19 -4.56 0.56
C CYS A 20 7.47 -6.08 0.66
N LYS A 21 6.69 -6.90 -0.06
CA LYS A 21 6.89 -8.36 -0.12
C LYS A 21 8.27 -8.75 -0.68
N LEU A 22 8.83 -7.95 -1.57
CA LEU A 22 10.18 -8.13 -2.12
C LEU A 22 11.31 -7.59 -1.21
N GLY A 23 10.98 -7.14 0.02
CA GLY A 23 11.95 -6.69 1.01
C GLY A 23 12.39 -5.24 0.81
N HIS A 24 11.57 -4.40 0.19
CA HIS A 24 11.81 -2.96 0.09
C HIS A 24 11.07 -2.20 1.19
N GLU A 25 11.69 -1.13 1.68
CA GLU A 25 11.04 -0.15 2.55
C GLU A 25 10.27 0.81 1.66
N VAL A 26 8.95 0.87 1.80
CA VAL A 26 8.07 1.63 0.92
C VAL A 26 7.32 2.69 1.72
N ILE A 27 7.32 3.93 1.23
CA ILE A 27 6.42 4.99 1.70
C ILE A 27 5.34 5.25 0.65
N GLY A 28 4.08 5.06 1.04
CA GLY A 28 2.92 5.38 0.23
C GLY A 28 2.48 6.83 0.45
N ILE A 29 2.21 7.55 -0.63
CA ILE A 29 1.80 8.96 -0.61
C ILE A 29 0.53 9.10 -1.44
N ASP A 30 -0.55 9.63 -0.89
CA ASP A 30 -1.77 9.98 -1.64
C ASP A 30 -2.35 11.29 -1.10
N ILE A 31 -3.00 12.07 -1.96
CA ILE A 31 -3.67 13.30 -1.57
C ILE A 31 -4.94 13.04 -0.74
N ASN A 32 -5.53 11.85 -0.89
CA ASN A 32 -6.72 11.45 -0.16
C ASN A 32 -6.32 10.85 1.21
N PRO A 33 -6.59 11.56 2.33
CA PRO A 33 -6.21 11.08 3.65
C PRO A 33 -6.91 9.79 4.06
N VAL A 34 -8.10 9.50 3.51
CA VAL A 34 -8.83 8.25 3.80
C VAL A 34 -8.05 7.04 3.29
N LYS A 35 -7.46 7.12 2.08
CA LYS A 35 -6.68 6.00 1.52
C LYS A 35 -5.40 5.76 2.31
N VAL A 36 -4.74 6.84 2.73
CA VAL A 36 -3.55 6.77 3.59
C VAL A 36 -3.90 6.10 4.91
N GLN A 37 -4.99 6.52 5.56
CA GLN A 37 -5.43 5.91 6.82
C GLN A 37 -5.79 4.43 6.65
N MET A 38 -6.50 4.06 5.58
CA MET A 38 -6.82 2.67 5.30
C MET A 38 -5.56 1.80 5.20
N ILE A 39 -4.55 2.25 4.44
CA ILE A 39 -3.26 1.53 4.34
C ILE A 39 -2.63 1.39 5.73
N ASN A 40 -2.52 2.48 6.49
CA ASN A 40 -1.93 2.48 7.83
C ASN A 40 -2.69 1.59 8.82
N ASP A 41 -3.99 1.38 8.62
CA ASP A 41 -4.82 0.45 9.38
C ASP A 41 -4.73 -1.01 8.88
N GLY A 42 -3.85 -1.30 7.93
CA GLY A 42 -3.69 -2.63 7.34
C GLY A 42 -4.77 -3.01 6.34
N LYS A 43 -5.50 -2.03 5.78
CA LYS A 43 -6.64 -2.24 4.89
C LYS A 43 -6.34 -1.77 3.47
N SER A 44 -6.87 -2.50 2.49
CA SER A 44 -6.77 -2.09 1.10
C SER A 44 -7.70 -0.90 0.78
N PRO A 45 -7.20 0.18 0.14
CA PRO A 45 -8.03 1.29 -0.34
C PRO A 45 -8.78 0.97 -1.64
N VAL A 46 -8.55 -0.21 -2.23
CA VAL A 46 -9.21 -0.70 -3.46
C VAL A 46 -9.75 -2.11 -3.27
N ILE A 47 -10.69 -2.51 -4.13
CA ILE A 47 -11.19 -3.89 -4.16
C ILE A 47 -10.22 -4.71 -5.00
N GLU A 48 -9.33 -5.44 -4.33
CA GLU A 48 -8.43 -6.41 -4.96
C GLU A 48 -8.29 -7.64 -4.05
N PRO A 49 -8.58 -8.85 -4.54
CA PRO A 49 -8.50 -10.07 -3.72
C PRO A 49 -7.13 -10.27 -3.07
N GLY A 50 -7.11 -10.47 -1.75
CA GLY A 50 -5.89 -10.73 -0.98
C GLY A 50 -5.00 -9.52 -0.72
N LEU A 51 -5.33 -8.33 -1.23
CA LEU A 51 -4.51 -7.13 -1.03
C LEU A 51 -4.53 -6.66 0.43
N THR A 52 -5.68 -6.71 1.11
CA THR A 52 -5.77 -6.39 2.55
C THR A 52 -4.85 -7.30 3.37
N ASP A 53 -4.90 -8.62 3.15
CA ASP A 53 -4.04 -9.59 3.85
C ASP A 53 -2.55 -9.41 3.54
N LEU A 54 -2.23 -8.84 2.39
CA LEU A 54 -0.85 -8.53 2.01
C LEU A 54 -0.38 -7.25 2.71
N ILE A 55 -1.18 -6.18 2.65
CA ILE A 55 -0.86 -4.88 3.29
C ILE A 55 -0.69 -5.07 4.79
N SER A 56 -1.61 -5.78 5.47
CA SER A 56 -1.58 -5.98 6.92
C SER A 56 -0.34 -6.69 7.46
N ARG A 57 0.50 -7.29 6.60
CA ARG A 57 1.77 -7.91 6.98
C ARG A 57 2.94 -6.94 7.03
N PHE A 58 2.78 -5.74 6.45
CA PHE A 58 3.87 -4.80 6.20
C PHE A 58 3.59 -3.38 6.69
N VAL A 59 2.50 -3.18 7.43
CA VAL A 59 2.22 -1.93 8.16
C VAL A 59 2.41 -2.08 9.66
#